data_AF-A0A4Y8C7Q8-F1
#
_entry.id   AF-A0A4Y8C7Q8-F1
#
_cell.length_a   1.000
_cell.length_b   1.000
_cell.length_c   1.000
_cell.angle_alpha   90.00
_cell.angle_beta   90.00
_cell.angle_gamma   90.00
#
_symmetry.space_group_name_H-M   'P 1'
#
loop_
_entity.id
_entity.type
_entity.pdbx_description
1 polymer ?
#
loop_
_entity_poly.entity_id
_entity_poly.type
_entity_poly.pdbx_seq_one_letter_code
_entity_poly.pdbx_strand_id
1 'polypeptide(L)'
;EVKCSKNLFDEVAKFGTIFMGKTGHSNIKKMMKEKDIDLAAEVSGHIFFKHRYFGYDDGIYAFLRALELVYKGFDLESMIKALPKL
;
A
#
# COMPACT_ATOMS: atom_id res chain seq x y z
N GLU A 1 4.73 -4.78 -5.66
CA GLU A 1 4.96 -5.93 -6.57
C GLU A 1 5.61 -5.46 -7.88
N VAL A 2 6.37 -6.30 -8.58
CA VAL A 2 6.91 -5.98 -9.93
C VAL A 2 5.84 -5.55 -10.96
N LYS A 3 4.58 -5.94 -10.78
CA LYS A 3 3.47 -5.56 -11.68
C LYS A 3 2.87 -4.18 -11.38
N CYS A 4 3.23 -3.55 -10.27
CA CYS A 4 2.69 -2.23 -9.92
C CYS A 4 3.20 -1.15 -10.89
N SER A 5 2.40 -0.11 -11.10
CA SER A 5 2.81 1.05 -11.90
C SER A 5 4.09 1.68 -11.37
N LYS A 6 4.94 2.17 -12.28
CA LYS A 6 6.13 2.96 -11.93
C LYS A 6 5.78 4.18 -11.08
N ASN A 7 4.61 4.80 -11.33
CA ASN A 7 4.14 5.96 -10.57
C ASN A 7 4.10 5.67 -9.06
N LEU A 8 3.74 4.45 -8.64
CA LEU A 8 3.74 4.08 -7.21
C LEU A 8 5.15 4.19 -6.61
N PHE A 9 6.15 3.68 -7.33
CA PHE A 9 7.54 3.70 -6.87
C PHE A 9 8.08 5.12 -6.83
N ASP A 10 7.83 5.90 -7.88
CA ASP A 10 8.29 7.27 -7.99
C ASP A 10 7.63 8.18 -6.94
N GLU A 11 6.33 8.02 -6.65
CA GLU A 11 5.63 8.82 -5.64
C GLU A 11 6.08 8.49 -4.22
N VAL A 12 6.21 7.21 -3.85
CA VAL A 12 6.64 6.82 -2.50
C VAL A 12 8.08 7.22 -2.23
N ALA A 13 8.96 7.15 -3.24
CA ALA A 13 10.36 7.57 -3.11
C ALA A 13 10.52 9.05 -2.72
N LYS A 14 9.50 9.91 -2.91
CA LYS A 14 9.55 11.32 -2.50
C LYS A 14 9.43 11.53 -0.99
N PHE A 15 8.85 10.57 -0.26
CA PHE A 15 8.57 10.71 1.17
C PHE A 15 8.94 9.49 2.02
N GLY A 16 9.45 8.42 1.41
CA GLY A 16 9.82 7.21 2.12
C GLY A 16 10.64 6.23 1.28
N THR A 17 10.85 5.04 1.84
CA THR A 17 11.62 3.96 1.23
C THR A 17 10.66 2.92 0.66
N ILE A 18 10.78 2.61 -0.64
CA ILE A 18 9.98 1.58 -1.29
C ILE A 18 10.84 0.39 -1.74
N PHE A 19 10.31 -0.82 -1.57
CA PHE A 19 10.95 -2.05 -2.01
C PHE A 19 10.12 -2.73 -3.08
N MET A 20 10.77 -3.16 -4.15
CA MET A 20 10.15 -3.99 -5.18
C MET A 20 10.37 -5.47 -4.85
N GLY A 21 9.27 -6.20 -4.67
CA GLY A 21 9.26 -7.64 -4.38
C GLY A 21 8.63 -8.46 -5.50
N LYS A 22 8.96 -9.76 -5.53
CA LYS A 22 8.31 -10.75 -6.39
C LYS A 22 6.81 -10.83 -6.09
N THR A 23 6.01 -11.10 -7.12
CA THR A 23 4.58 -11.41 -6.98
C THR A 23 4.33 -12.58 -6.04
N GLY A 24 3.23 -12.49 -5.30
CA GLY A 24 2.68 -13.57 -4.50
C GLY A 24 2.71 -13.26 -3.01
N HIS A 25 1.59 -13.51 -2.36
CA HIS A 25 1.32 -13.32 -0.94
C HIS A 25 2.50 -13.69 -0.01
N SER A 26 2.99 -14.92 -0.13
CA SER A 26 4.07 -15.44 0.73
C SER A 26 5.40 -14.71 0.54
N ASN A 27 5.71 -14.27 -0.69
CA ASN A 27 6.93 -13.52 -0.98
C ASN A 27 6.87 -12.13 -0.36
N ILE A 28 5.73 -11.46 -0.47
CA ILE A 28 5.50 -10.14 0.14
C ILE A 28 5.59 -10.23 1.67
N LYS A 29 4.90 -11.18 2.31
CA LYS A 29 4.99 -11.38 3.78
C LYS A 29 6.43 -11.64 4.25
N LYS A 30 7.17 -12.49 3.54
CA LYS A 30 8.58 -12.76 3.86
C LYS A 30 9.41 -11.48 3.77
N MET A 31 9.29 -10.74 2.68
CA MET A 31 10.02 -9.48 2.48
C MET A 31 9.66 -8.41 3.52
N MET A 32 8.38 -8.29 3.87
CA MET A 32 7.93 -7.36 4.91
C MET A 32 8.58 -7.66 6.27
N LYS A 33 8.72 -8.95 6.61
CA LYS A 33 9.39 -9.36 7.84
C LYS A 33 10.89 -9.11 7.79
N GLU A 34 11.56 -9.43 6.68
CA GLU A 34 13.00 -9.29 6.51
C GLU A 34 13.46 -7.83 6.46
N LYS A 35 12.65 -6.95 5.87
CA LYS A 35 12.98 -5.53 5.63
C LYS A 35 12.22 -4.57 6.54
N ASP A 36 11.49 -5.09 7.52
CA ASP A 36 10.72 -4.31 8.48
C ASP A 36 9.74 -3.30 7.85
N ILE A 37 8.94 -3.75 6.88
CA ILE A 37 8.08 -2.89 6.06
C ILE A 37 6.73 -2.61 6.76
N ASP A 38 6.34 -1.33 6.80
CA ASP A 38 5.10 -0.86 7.44
C ASP A 38 3.81 -1.14 6.65
N LEU A 39 3.90 -1.08 5.32
CA LEU A 39 2.79 -1.20 4.38
C LEU A 39 3.26 -1.90 3.10
N ALA A 40 2.50 -2.88 2.61
CA ALA A 40 2.72 -3.46 1.29
C ALA A 40 1.41 -3.56 0.51
N ALA A 41 1.51 -3.60 -0.82
CA ALA A 41 0.39 -3.78 -1.72
C ALA A 41 0.79 -4.60 -2.96
N GLU A 42 -0.18 -5.36 -3.47
CA GLU A 42 -0.11 -6.11 -4.73
C GLU A 42 -1.18 -5.61 -5.72
N VAL A 43 -0.96 -5.83 -7.02
CA VAL A 43 -1.90 -5.40 -8.06
C VAL A 43 -3.24 -6.13 -7.97
N SER A 44 -3.25 -7.34 -7.42
CA SER A 44 -4.46 -8.12 -7.13
C SER A 44 -5.37 -7.52 -6.05
N GLY A 45 -4.96 -6.43 -5.39
CA GLY A 45 -5.75 -5.75 -4.37
C GLY A 45 -5.45 -6.20 -2.94
N HIS A 46 -4.49 -7.09 -2.73
CA HIS A 46 -4.03 -7.43 -1.38
C HIS A 46 -3.21 -6.26 -0.79
N ILE A 47 -3.68 -5.72 0.34
CA ILE A 47 -3.03 -4.63 1.07
C ILE A 47 -2.70 -5.11 2.47
N PHE A 48 -1.44 -4.93 2.87
CA PHE A 48 -0.86 -5.46 4.09
C PHE A 48 -0.47 -4.32 5.00
N PHE A 49 -1.18 -4.15 6.10
CA PHE A 49 -0.82 -3.16 7.11
C PHE A 49 -0.05 -3.83 8.23
N LYS A 50 1.21 -3.43 8.44
CA LYS A 50 1.93 -3.67 9.69
C LYS A 50 1.79 -2.47 10.63
N HIS A 51 1.78 -1.26 10.08
CA HIS A 51 1.54 -0.06 10.88
C HIS A 51 0.13 -0.07 11.49
N ARG A 52 0.07 -0.10 12.84
CA ARG A 52 -1.15 -0.21 13.66
C ARG A 52 -1.95 -1.50 13.42
N TYR A 53 -1.30 -2.55 12.91
CA TYR A 53 -1.94 -3.84 12.63
C TYR A 53 -0.91 -4.99 12.63
N PHE A 54 -1.25 -6.14 12.07
CA PHE A 54 -0.48 -7.39 12.25
C PHE A 54 0.40 -7.80 11.05
N GLY A 55 0.35 -7.07 9.94
CA GLY A 55 1.17 -7.34 8.74
C GLY A 55 0.63 -8.43 7.81
N TYR A 56 -0.57 -8.94 8.04
CA TYR A 56 -1.29 -9.74 7.04
C TYR A 56 -2.20 -8.88 6.18
N ASP A 57 -2.62 -9.44 5.05
CA ASP A 57 -3.54 -8.85 4.11
C ASP A 57 -4.97 -8.89 4.63
N ASP A 58 -5.64 -7.74 4.64
CA ASP A 58 -7.00 -7.64 5.15
C ASP A 58 -7.76 -6.51 4.45
N GLY A 59 -8.69 -6.89 3.58
CA GLY A 59 -9.50 -5.95 2.82
C GLY A 59 -10.47 -5.15 3.70
N ILE A 60 -10.99 -5.74 4.78
CA ILE A 60 -11.88 -5.04 5.72
C ILE A 60 -11.08 -3.98 6.46
N TYR A 61 -9.91 -4.33 6.97
CA TYR A 61 -9.04 -3.35 7.63
C TYR A 61 -8.59 -2.25 6.66
N ALA A 62 -8.24 -2.59 5.41
CA ALA A 62 -7.91 -1.59 4.39
C ALA A 62 -9.06 -0.62 4.14
N PHE A 63 -10.30 -1.11 4.06
CA PHE A 63 -11.49 -0.28 3.94
C PHE A 63 -11.68 0.65 5.14
N LEU A 64 -11.52 0.13 6.36
CA LEU A 64 -11.59 0.96 7.58
C LEU A 64 -10.50 2.05 7.61
N ARG A 65 -9.30 1.77 7.11
CA ARG A 65 -8.23 2.78 6.96
C ARG A 65 -8.56 3.85 5.93
N ALA A 66 -9.28 3.50 4.86
CA ALA A 66 -9.80 4.49 3.92
C ALA A 66 -10.91 5.35 4.56
N LEU A 67 -11.84 4.74 5.31
CA LEU A 67 -12.87 5.49 6.05
C LEU A 67 -12.26 6.41 7.12
N GLU A 68 -11.15 6.02 7.75
CA GLU A 68 -10.41 6.89 8.67
C GLU A 68 -9.95 8.20 7.99
N LEU A 69 -9.57 8.16 6.72
CA LEU A 69 -9.22 9.36 5.95
C LEU A 69 -10.45 10.24 5.72
N VAL A 70 -11.59 9.64 5.34
CA VAL A 70 -12.86 10.38 5.18
C VAL A 70 -13.26 11.06 6.49
N TYR A 71 -13.20 10.33 7.60
CA TYR A 71 -13.52 10.86 8.93
C TYR A 71 -12.62 12.05 9.32
N LYS A 72 -11.36 12.05 8.88
CA LYS A 72 -10.40 13.15 9.08
C LYS A 72 -10.62 14.34 8.11
N GLY A 73 -11.64 14.29 7.26
CA GLY A 73 -11.98 15.37 6.33
C GLY A 73 -11.20 15.35 5.01
N PHE A 74 -10.53 14.24 4.67
CA PHE A 74 -9.88 14.10 3.36
C PHE A 74 -10.94 13.88 2.27
N ASP A 75 -10.84 14.64 1.18
CA ASP A 75 -11.64 14.43 -0.03
C ASP A 75 -10.99 13.33 -0.90
N LEU A 76 -11.49 12.11 -0.76
CA LEU A 76 -11.00 10.96 -1.51
C LEU A 76 -11.19 11.12 -3.02
N GLU A 77 -12.27 11.76 -3.48
CA GLU A 77 -12.54 11.91 -4.91
C GLU A 77 -11.50 12.83 -5.54
N SER A 78 -11.23 13.98 -4.91
CA SER A 78 -10.19 14.90 -5.37
C SER A 78 -8.79 14.26 -5.31
N MET A 79 -8.49 13.49 -4.25
CA MET A 79 -7.22 12.75 -4.17
C MET A 79 -7.06 11.74 -5.31
N ILE A 80 -8.10 10.98 -5.61
CA ILE A 80 -8.09 10.00 -6.71
C ILE A 80 -7.90 10.70 -8.06
N LYS A 81 -8.59 11.81 -8.29
CA LYS A 81 -8.45 12.61 -9.54
C LYS A 81 -7.05 13.21 -9.70
N ALA A 82 -6.38 13.53 -8.59
CA ALA A 82 -5.04 14.09 -8.58
C ALA A 82 -3.93 13.05 -8.77
N LEU A 83 -4.24 11.73 -8.72
CA LEU A 83 -3.23 10.70 -8.92
C LEU A 83 -2.59 10.79 -10.31
N PRO A 84 -1.28 10.49 -10.43
CA PRO A 84 -0.60 10.43 -11.71
C PRO A 84 -1.29 9.43 -12.66
N LYS A 85 -1.56 9.86 -13.89
CA LYS A 85 -2.12 8.98 -14.92
C LYS A 85 -1.11 7.91 -15.34
N LEU A 86 -1.63 6.73 -15.66
CA LEU A 86 -0.86 5.62 -16.23
C LEU A 86 -0.42 5.94 -17.66
#